data_AF-A0A1R3U7B6-F1
#
_entry.id   AF-A0A1R3U7B6-F1
#
_cell.length_a   1.000
_cell.length_b   1.000
_cell.length_c   1.000
_cell.angle_alpha   90.00
_cell.angle_beta   90.00
_cell.angle_gamma   90.00
#
_symmetry.space_group_name_H-M   'P 1'
#
loop_
_entity.id
_entity.type
_entity.pdbx_description
1 polymer ?
#
loop_
_entity_poly.entity_id
_entity_poly.type
_entity_poly.pdbx_seq_one_letter_code
_entity_poly.pdbx_strand_id
1 'polypeptide(L)'
;MLAEYVCLHENFAVKAPTLLTDEEASTLPVAALTAWFALIETGHLKAGQTVLVQGTSGVALFGLQFAQAFGARVIVTSRGVEKLKRAKALGASA
;
A
#
# COMPACT_ATOMS: atom_id res chain seq x y z
N MET A 1 -16.85 -5.18 -9.00
CA MET A 1 -17.88 -6.06 -9.56
C MET A 1 -17.30 -7.46 -9.63
N LEU A 2 -18.06 -8.50 -9.34
CA LEU A 2 -17.65 -9.89 -9.58
C LEU A 2 -18.34 -10.36 -10.86
N ALA A 3 -17.60 -10.39 -11.97
CA ALA A 3 -18.10 -10.74 -13.30
C ALA A 3 -16.93 -11.20 -14.19
N GLU A 4 -17.21 -12.00 -15.23
CA GLU A 4 -16.22 -12.42 -16.24
C GLU A 4 -15.82 -11.27 -17.19
N TYR A 5 -16.72 -10.31 -17.41
CA TYR A 5 -16.49 -9.13 -18.26
C TYR A 5 -17.02 -7.87 -17.59
N VAL A 6 -16.30 -6.76 -17.75
CA VAL A 6 -16.70 -5.43 -17.26
C VAL A 6 -16.40 -4.39 -18.34
N CYS A 7 -17.34 -3.47 -18.58
CA CYS A 7 -17.12 -2.29 -19.40
C CYS A 7 -16.62 -1.15 -18.50
N LEU A 8 -15.53 -0.50 -18.88
CA LEU A 8 -14.96 0.65 -18.18
C LEU A 8 -14.55 1.74 -19.17
N HIS A 9 -14.50 2.98 -18.71
CA HIS A 9 -13.95 4.09 -19.48
C HIS A 9 -12.44 3.90 -19.67
N GLU A 10 -11.90 4.23 -20.85
CA GLU A 10 -10.47 4.01 -21.19
C GLU A 10 -9.51 4.65 -20.18
N ASN A 11 -9.84 5.85 -19.68
CA ASN A 11 -9.08 6.54 -18.63
C ASN A 11 -8.94 5.80 -17.29
N PHE A 12 -9.74 4.75 -17.04
CA PHE A 12 -9.59 3.89 -15.86
C PHE A 12 -8.68 2.68 -16.10
N ALA A 13 -8.25 2.44 -17.34
CA ALA A 13 -7.35 1.35 -17.68
C ALA A 13 -5.89 1.81 -17.63
N VAL A 14 -5.04 1.01 -17.00
CA VAL A 14 -3.59 1.15 -17.01
C VAL A 14 -2.95 -0.19 -17.36
N LYS A 15 -1.74 -0.16 -17.93
CA LYS A 15 -1.01 -1.40 -18.21
C LYS A 15 -0.62 -2.08 -16.90
N ALA A 16 -0.96 -3.36 -16.77
CA ALA A 16 -0.51 -4.16 -15.65
C ALA A 16 1.02 -4.37 -15.70
N PRO A 17 1.73 -4.37 -14.54
CA PRO A 17 3.14 -4.71 -14.50
C PRO A 17 3.39 -6.16 -14.95
N THR A 18 4.36 -6.38 -15.85
CA THR A 18 4.66 -7.72 -16.40
C THR A 18 5.33 -8.67 -15.41
N LEU A 19 5.77 -8.15 -14.25
CA LEU A 19 6.43 -8.92 -13.20
C LEU A 19 5.44 -9.52 -12.19
N LEU A 20 4.15 -9.21 -12.31
CA LEU A 20 3.10 -9.66 -11.40
C LEU A 20 2.12 -10.58 -12.11
N THR A 21 1.55 -11.54 -11.39
CA THR A 21 0.39 -12.28 -11.90
C THR A 21 -0.84 -11.38 -11.93
N ASP A 22 -1.90 -11.83 -12.61
CA ASP A 22 -3.17 -11.09 -12.65
C ASP A 22 -3.77 -10.90 -11.24
N GLU A 23 -3.67 -11.92 -10.38
CA GLU A 23 -4.13 -11.85 -8.99
C GLU A 23 -3.37 -10.79 -8.20
N GLU A 24 -2.05 -10.74 -8.33
CA GLU A 24 -1.20 -9.76 -7.64
C GLU A 24 -1.47 -8.34 -8.15
N ALA A 25 -1.52 -8.16 -9.47
CA ALA A 25 -1.77 -6.87 -10.12
C ALA A 25 -3.17 -6.33 -9.77
N SER A 26 -4.17 -7.20 -9.64
CA SER A 26 -5.55 -6.80 -9.28
C SER A 26 -5.66 -6.11 -7.92
N THR A 27 -4.68 -6.28 -7.03
CA THR A 27 -4.69 -5.66 -5.69
C THR A 27 -4.27 -4.19 -5.69
N LEU A 28 -3.55 -3.75 -6.72
CA LEU A 28 -2.94 -2.42 -6.79
C LEU A 28 -3.95 -1.27 -6.92
N PRO A 29 -4.98 -1.33 -7.80
CA PRO A 29 -5.82 -0.17 -8.10
C PRO A 29 -6.63 0.35 -6.92
N VAL A 30 -6.92 -0.50 -5.93
CA VAL A 30 -7.63 -0.09 -4.72
C VAL A 30 -6.65 0.12 -3.58
N ALA A 31 -5.94 -0.92 -3.15
CA ALA A 31 -5.18 -0.86 -1.91
C ALA A 31 -3.92 0.02 -2.03
N ALA A 32 -3.13 -0.20 -3.09
CA ALA A 32 -1.90 0.54 -3.31
C ALA A 32 -2.20 1.99 -3.71
N LEU A 33 -3.10 2.20 -4.67
CA LEU A 33 -3.42 3.56 -5.13
C LEU A 33 -4.00 4.44 -4.00
N THR A 34 -4.83 3.88 -3.12
CA THR A 34 -5.35 4.60 -1.94
C THR A 34 -4.22 5.02 -1.01
N ALA A 35 -3.28 4.11 -0.71
CA ALA A 35 -2.13 4.43 0.13
C ALA A 35 -1.22 5.50 -0.51
N TRP A 36 -0.99 5.39 -1.83
CA TRP A 36 -0.21 6.35 -2.59
C TRP A 36 -0.84 7.75 -2.56
N PHE A 37 -2.14 7.84 -2.82
CA PHE A 37 -2.85 9.11 -2.81
C PHE A 37 -2.80 9.79 -1.44
N ALA A 38 -2.97 9.02 -0.36
CA ALA A 38 -2.91 9.53 1.00
C ALA A 38 -1.51 10.07 1.37
N LEU A 39 -0.45 9.32 1.04
CA LEU A 39 0.91 9.66 1.46
C LEU A 39 1.62 10.64 0.53
N ILE A 40 1.45 10.51 -0.79
CA ILE A 40 2.25 11.22 -1.80
C ILE A 40 1.45 12.38 -2.38
N GLU A 41 0.26 12.10 -2.93
CA GLU A 41 -0.53 13.13 -3.62
C GLU A 41 -1.13 14.15 -2.66
N THR A 42 -1.66 13.69 -1.52
CA THR A 42 -2.28 14.56 -0.51
C THR A 42 -1.31 14.88 0.63
N GLY A 43 -0.61 13.86 1.13
CA GLY A 43 0.28 13.98 2.30
C GLY A 43 1.64 14.61 1.98
N HIS A 44 2.03 14.65 0.71
CA HIS A 44 3.31 15.20 0.23
C HIS A 44 4.53 14.70 1.02
N LEU A 45 4.52 13.41 1.40
CA LEU A 45 5.53 12.79 2.26
C LEU A 45 6.96 13.08 1.79
N LYS A 46 7.83 13.40 2.75
CA LYS A 46 9.26 13.62 2.55
C LYS A 46 10.08 12.67 3.41
N ALA A 47 11.29 12.37 2.95
CA ALA A 47 12.27 11.59 3.70
C ALA A 47 12.54 12.21 5.09
N GLY A 48 12.77 11.36 6.09
CA GLY A 48 12.98 11.77 7.47
C GLY A 48 11.71 12.08 8.27
N GLN A 49 10.55 12.20 7.63
CA GLN A 49 9.27 12.30 8.35
C GLN A 49 8.88 10.98 9.02
N THR A 50 7.94 11.05 9.96
CA THR A 50 7.40 9.85 10.63
C THR A 50 5.96 9.62 10.20
N VAL A 51 5.64 8.37 9.84
CA VAL A 51 4.30 7.92 9.44
C VAL A 51 3.78 6.91 10.45
N LEU A 52 2.59 7.15 10.99
CA LEU A 52 1.85 6.17 11.78
C LEU A 52 0.90 5.39 10.86
N VAL A 53 1.07 4.07 10.83
CA VAL A 53 0.20 3.14 10.10
C VAL A 53 -0.66 2.36 11.09
N GLN A 54 -1.97 2.36 10.87
CA GLN A 54 -2.94 1.68 11.73
C GLN A 54 -3.43 0.38 11.08
N GLY A 55 -3.17 -0.73 11.76
CA GLY A 55 -3.53 -2.08 11.33
C GLY A 55 -2.56 -2.69 10.32
N THR A 56 -3.01 -3.79 9.71
CA THR A 56 -2.28 -4.55 8.68
C THR A 56 -3.22 -4.98 7.55
N SER A 57 -4.12 -4.08 7.15
CA SER A 57 -4.93 -4.26 5.93
C SER A 57 -4.04 -4.08 4.67
N GLY A 58 -4.56 -4.41 3.49
CA GLY A 58 -3.82 -4.19 2.23
C GLY A 58 -3.34 -2.74 2.09
N VAL A 59 -4.23 -1.76 2.32
CA VAL A 59 -3.88 -0.32 2.28
C VAL A 59 -2.79 0.01 3.31
N ALA A 60 -2.90 -0.51 4.54
CA ALA A 60 -1.93 -0.26 5.60
C ALA A 60 -0.54 -0.82 5.25
N LEU A 61 -0.49 -2.03 4.68
CA LEU A 61 0.77 -2.65 4.28
C LEU A 61 1.43 -1.92 3.09
N PHE A 62 0.65 -1.47 2.10
CA PHE A 62 1.17 -0.60 1.05
C PHE A 62 1.66 0.75 1.61
N GLY A 63 0.91 1.35 2.54
CA GLY A 63 1.33 2.58 3.22
C GLY A 63 2.65 2.42 3.95
N LEU A 64 2.85 1.29 4.64
CA LEU A 64 4.13 0.93 5.26
C LEU A 64 5.26 0.85 4.22
N GLN A 65 5.06 0.11 3.12
CA GLN A 65 6.09 -0.05 2.08
C GLN A 65 6.43 1.26 1.40
N PHE A 66 5.43 2.06 1.02
CA PHE A 66 5.67 3.35 0.37
C PHE A 66 6.34 4.34 1.30
N ALA A 67 5.88 4.46 2.55
CA ALA A 67 6.52 5.37 3.49
C ALA A 67 7.99 4.98 3.75
N GLN A 68 8.27 3.68 3.92
CA GLN A 68 9.64 3.19 4.06
C GLN A 68 10.48 3.50 2.81
N ALA A 69 9.96 3.24 1.61
CA ALA A 69 10.66 3.47 0.35
C ALA A 69 10.95 4.96 0.10
N PHE A 70 10.11 5.85 0.62
CA PHE A 70 10.32 7.31 0.60
C PHE A 70 11.29 7.80 1.69
N GLY A 71 11.87 6.91 2.49
CA GLY A 71 12.83 7.25 3.54
C GLY A 71 12.19 7.80 4.80
N ALA A 72 10.89 7.54 5.03
CA ALA A 72 10.22 7.90 6.27
C ALA A 72 10.43 6.82 7.35
N ARG A 73 10.37 7.25 8.62
CA ARG A 73 10.26 6.33 9.76
C ARG A 73 8.81 5.87 9.87
N VAL A 74 8.57 4.55 9.91
CA VAL A 74 7.20 4.02 9.95
C VAL A 74 6.93 3.32 11.28
N ILE A 75 5.86 3.72 11.97
CA ILE A 75 5.39 3.09 13.20
C ILE A 75 4.10 2.33 12.87
N VAL A 76 4.01 1.05 13.24
CA VAL A 76 2.82 0.24 12.96
C VAL A 76 2.11 -0.14 14.25
N THR A 77 0.80 0.10 14.29
CA THR A 77 -0.06 -0.37 15.38
C THR A 77 -0.93 -1.51 14.89
N SER A 78 -0.98 -2.65 15.59
CA SER A 78 -1.86 -3.76 15.23
C SER A 78 -2.14 -4.66 16.43
N ARG A 79 -3.23 -5.43 16.34
CA ARG A 79 -3.57 -6.44 17.34
C ARG A 79 -2.89 -7.75 16.98
N GLY A 80 -1.98 -8.20 17.85
CA GLY A 80 -1.33 -9.51 17.77
C GLY A 80 0.16 -9.44 17.42
N VAL A 81 0.97 -10.16 18.19
CA VAL A 81 2.43 -10.17 18.09
C VAL A 81 2.92 -10.63 16.72
N GLU A 82 2.29 -11.66 16.13
CA GLU A 82 2.70 -12.18 14.82
C GLU A 82 2.48 -11.17 13.68
N LYS A 83 1.41 -10.36 13.75
CA LYS A 83 1.17 -9.30 12.78
C LYS A 83 2.22 -8.20 12.88
N LEU A 84 2.63 -7.85 14.11
CA LEU A 84 3.69 -6.87 14.36
C LEU A 84 5.06 -7.40 13.91
N LYS A 85 5.37 -8.68 14.13
CA LYS A 85 6.59 -9.30 13.61
C LYS A 85 6.64 -9.25 12.08
N ARG A 86 5.53 -9.58 11.41
CA ARG A 86 5.44 -9.47 9.95
C ARG A 86 5.59 -8.02 9.47
N ALA A 87 4.97 -7.06 10.14
CA ALA A 87 5.13 -5.64 9.81
C ALA A 87 6.59 -5.17 9.98
N LYS A 88 7.29 -5.62 11.02
CA LYS A 88 8.73 -5.35 11.20
C LYS A 88 9.59 -5.95 10.09
N ALA A 89 9.30 -7.19 9.67
CA ALA A 89 9.98 -7.82 8.54
C ALA A 89 9.77 -7.06 7.22
N LEU A 90 8.63 -6.36 7.09
CA LEU A 90 8.33 -5.46 5.99
C LEU A 90 8.92 -4.04 6.17
N GLY A 91 9.70 -3.78 7.23
CA GLY A 91 10.40 -2.49 7.40
C GLY A 91 9.72 -1.49 8.33
N ALA A 92 8.78 -1.92 9.17
CA ALA A 92 8.30 -1.07 10.27
C ALA A 92 9.43 -0.81 11.27
N SER A 93 9.61 0.45 11.67
CA SER A 93 10.62 0.88 12.63
C SER A 93 10.25 0.57 14.08
N ALA A 94 8.96 0.53 14.38
CA ALA A 94 8.41 0.20 15.69
C ALA A 94 7.10 -0.57 15.56
#